data_AF-A0A2K4IBW1-F1
#
_entry.id   AF-A0A2K4IBW1-F1
#
_cell.length_a   1.000
_cell.length_b   1.000
_cell.length_c   1.000
_cell.angle_alpha   90.00
_cell.angle_beta   90.00
_cell.angle_gamma   90.00
#
_symmetry.space_group_name_H-M   'P 1'
#
loop_
_entity.id
_entity.type
_entity.pdbx_description
1 polymer ?
#
loop_
_entity_poly.entity_id
_entity_poly.type
_entity_poly.pdbx_seq_one_letter_code
_entity_poly.pdbx_strand_id
1 'polypeptide(L)'
;MPPEQERWKAKIIIEIEAAETKDIGDMIDNAVDAIKFGSASGNGTLLGGKGSYTYVVEDNLPRKPMTADVLFEMYNEQREPGEPTLETIIDLSMQGGDEAAQWWQELTEQERYQWLTTHEGVTTPLQAWQKHSKGAR
;
A
#
# COMPACT_ATOMS: atom_id res chain seq x y z
N MET A 1 -16.09 -15.88 -30.05
CA MET A 1 -15.10 -16.32 -29.03
C MET A 1 -14.89 -15.16 -28.08
N PRO A 2 -14.95 -15.35 -26.77
CA PRO A 2 -14.44 -14.33 -25.86
C PRO A 2 -12.93 -14.13 -26.13
N PRO A 3 -12.39 -12.91 -25.94
CA PRO A 3 -10.96 -12.67 -26.09
C PRO A 3 -10.19 -13.63 -25.16
N GLU A 4 -9.07 -14.20 -25.66
CA GLU A 4 -8.15 -14.95 -24.81
C GLU A 4 -7.76 -14.04 -23.65
N GLN A 5 -8.19 -14.40 -22.45
CA GLN A 5 -7.77 -13.73 -21.23
C GLN A 5 -6.25 -13.86 -21.13
N GLU A 6 -5.52 -12.75 -21.23
CA GLU A 6 -4.09 -12.74 -20.96
C GLU A 6 -3.84 -13.37 -19.58
N ARG A 7 -3.11 -14.49 -19.57
CA ARG A 7 -2.79 -15.19 -18.33
C ARG A 7 -1.51 -14.62 -17.75
N TRP A 8 -1.58 -14.22 -16.50
CA TRP A 8 -0.41 -13.88 -15.73
C TRP A 8 0.39 -15.13 -15.36
N LYS A 9 1.71 -15.08 -15.53
CA LYS A 9 2.64 -16.14 -15.12
C LYS A 9 3.86 -15.50 -14.47
N ALA A 10 4.18 -15.95 -13.25
CA ALA A 10 5.41 -15.59 -12.56
C ALA A 10 6.13 -16.83 -12.05
N LYS A 11 7.46 -16.75 -11.98
CA LYS A 11 8.34 -17.69 -11.31
C LYS A 11 9.17 -16.90 -10.31
N ILE A 12 9.14 -17.34 -9.07
CA ILE A 12 9.87 -16.73 -7.97
C ILE A 12 10.99 -17.68 -7.58
N ILE A 13 12.21 -17.16 -7.51
CA ILE A 13 13.38 -17.87 -7.00
C ILE A 13 13.81 -17.14 -5.74
N ILE A 14 13.90 -17.86 -4.63
CA ILE A 14 14.41 -17.35 -3.34
C ILE A 14 15.57 -18.24 -2.94
N GLU A 15 16.75 -17.65 -2.77
CA GLU A 15 17.93 -18.33 -2.26
C GLU A 15 18.17 -17.87 -0.82
N ILE A 16 18.39 -18.81 0.09
CA ILE A 16 18.52 -18.57 1.53
C ILE A 16 19.79 -19.24 2.03
N GLU A 17 20.57 -18.49 2.79
CA GLU A 17 21.69 -18.99 3.56
C GLU A 17 21.43 -18.69 5.04
N ALA A 18 21.20 -19.75 5.83
CA ALA A 18 20.82 -19.67 7.24
C ALA A 18 21.75 -20.51 8.11
N ALA A 19 22.09 -20.01 9.30
CA ALA A 19 22.82 -20.80 10.30
C ALA A 19 21.91 -21.86 10.98
N GLU A 20 20.61 -21.56 11.13
CA GLU A 20 19.63 -22.45 11.74
C GLU A 20 18.35 -22.53 10.91
N THR A 21 17.71 -23.70 10.89
CA THR A 21 16.48 -23.93 10.09
C THR A 21 15.29 -23.09 10.55
N LYS A 22 15.25 -22.70 11.83
CA LYS A 22 14.19 -21.83 12.38
C LYS A 22 14.19 -20.43 11.75
N ASP A 23 15.37 -19.95 11.32
CA ASP A 23 15.55 -18.61 10.78
C ASP A 23 15.11 -18.52 9.30
N ILE A 24 14.93 -19.67 8.63
CA ILE A 24 14.52 -19.75 7.22
C ILE A 24 13.13 -19.14 7.01
N GLY A 25 12.20 -19.36 7.96
CA GLY A 25 10.83 -18.83 7.86
C GLY A 25 10.81 -17.31 7.72
N ASP A 26 11.48 -16.61 8.65
CA ASP A 26 11.56 -15.15 8.65
C ASP A 26 12.21 -14.61 7.37
N MET A 27 13.19 -15.32 6.79
CA MET A 27 13.84 -14.92 5.53
C MET A 27 12.92 -15.09 4.32
N ILE A 28 12.12 -16.16 4.28
CA ILE A 28 11.09 -16.33 3.25
C ILE A 28 10.06 -15.22 3.36
N ASP A 29 9.57 -14.93 4.56
CA ASP A 29 8.54 -13.90 4.79
C ASP A 29 9.05 -12.52 4.35
N ASN A 30 10.28 -12.15 4.71
CA ASN A 30 10.88 -10.89 4.27
C ASN A 30 11.03 -10.79 2.74
N ALA A 31 11.46 -11.86 2.07
CA ALA A 31 11.56 -11.89 0.61
C ALA A 31 10.19 -11.77 -0.05
N VAL A 32 9.18 -12.49 0.46
CA VAL A 32 7.81 -12.46 -0.03
C VAL A 32 7.17 -11.10 0.19
N ASP A 33 7.38 -10.45 1.33
CA ASP A 33 6.86 -9.11 1.59
C ASP A 33 7.47 -8.09 0.62
N ALA A 34 8.77 -8.16 0.36
CA ALA A 34 9.39 -7.30 -0.64
C ALA A 34 8.83 -7.53 -2.05
N ILE A 35 8.49 -8.78 -2.41
CA ILE A 35 7.80 -9.12 -3.66
C ILE A 35 6.36 -8.57 -3.67
N LYS A 36 5.63 -8.62 -2.56
CA LYS A 36 4.28 -8.02 -2.45
C LYS A 36 4.32 -6.51 -2.63
N PHE A 37 5.39 -5.86 -2.17
CA PHE A 37 5.70 -4.46 -2.49
C PHE A 37 6.28 -4.28 -3.90
N GLY A 38 6.12 -5.27 -4.78
CA GLY A 38 6.40 -5.17 -6.20
C GLY A 38 7.88 -5.17 -6.57
N SER A 39 8.77 -5.54 -5.66
CA SER A 39 10.17 -5.72 -6.02
C SER A 39 10.35 -6.93 -6.93
N ALA A 40 10.92 -6.71 -8.12
CA ALA A 40 11.24 -7.79 -9.06
C ALA A 40 12.52 -8.56 -8.69
N SER A 41 13.34 -8.02 -7.78
CA SER A 41 14.52 -8.70 -7.24
C SER A 41 15.07 -7.94 -6.04
N GLY A 42 15.71 -8.64 -5.11
CA GLY A 42 16.39 -7.98 -3.99
C GLY A 42 17.22 -8.93 -3.16
N ASN A 43 17.85 -8.37 -2.14
CA ASN A 43 18.58 -9.12 -1.13
C ASN A 43 18.35 -8.53 0.26
N GLY A 44 18.65 -9.32 1.29
CA GLY A 44 18.54 -8.88 2.67
C GLY A 44 19.27 -9.81 3.62
N THR A 45 19.35 -9.37 4.88
CA THR A 45 19.99 -10.11 5.97
C THR A 45 19.11 -10.08 7.20
N LEU A 46 19.05 -11.18 7.93
CA LEU A 46 18.40 -11.21 9.23
C LEU A 46 19.14 -10.35 10.26
N LEU A 47 18.38 -9.80 11.22
CA LEU A 47 18.93 -9.03 12.33
C LEU A 47 19.97 -9.85 13.10
N GLY A 48 21.13 -9.23 13.36
CA GLY A 48 22.27 -9.89 13.99
C GLY A 48 23.09 -10.80 13.06
N GLY A 49 22.88 -10.75 11.75
CA GLY A 49 23.73 -11.44 10.77
C GLY A 49 23.55 -12.97 10.75
N LYS A 50 22.40 -13.46 11.20
CA LYS A 50 22.11 -14.91 11.34
C LYS A 50 21.83 -15.62 10.01
N GLY A 51 21.66 -14.85 8.95
CA GLY A 51 21.42 -15.37 7.61
C GLY A 51 21.26 -14.26 6.59
N SER A 52 21.28 -14.65 5.33
CA SER A 52 21.03 -13.78 4.18
C SER A 52 20.09 -14.45 3.21
N TYR A 53 19.38 -13.64 2.44
CA TYR A 53 18.51 -14.11 1.39
C TYR A 53 18.61 -13.22 0.16
N THR A 54 18.37 -13.81 -1.00
CA THR A 54 18.18 -13.11 -2.26
C THR A 54 16.91 -13.63 -2.92
N TYR A 55 16.26 -12.80 -3.73
CA TYR A 55 15.11 -13.22 -4.51
C TYR A 55 15.07 -12.56 -5.88
N VAL A 56 14.45 -13.24 -6.85
CA VAL A 56 14.17 -12.75 -8.20
C VAL A 56 12.78 -13.21 -8.63
N VAL A 57 12.06 -12.32 -9.29
CA VAL A 57 10.76 -12.58 -9.94
C VAL A 57 10.94 -12.52 -11.46
N GLU A 58 10.68 -13.66 -12.10
CA GLU A 58 10.61 -13.81 -13.54
C GLU A 58 9.13 -13.89 -13.94
N ASP A 59 8.56 -12.80 -14.45
CA ASP A 59 7.18 -12.76 -14.90
C ASP A 59 7.05 -12.44 -16.40
N ASN A 60 5.85 -12.67 -16.93
CA ASN A 60 5.50 -12.35 -18.32
C ASN A 60 4.84 -10.97 -18.49
N LEU A 61 4.93 -10.10 -17.48
CA LEU A 61 4.35 -8.76 -17.55
C LEU A 61 5.36 -7.73 -18.07
N PRO A 62 4.90 -6.68 -18.76
CA PRO A 62 5.73 -5.52 -19.01
C PRO A 62 6.15 -4.92 -17.66
N ARG A 63 7.46 -4.98 -17.36
CA ARG A 63 8.01 -4.42 -16.13
C ARG A 63 7.76 -2.91 -16.11
N LYS A 64 6.79 -2.47 -15.30
CA LYS A 64 6.77 -1.09 -14.83
C LYS A 64 7.79 -1.00 -13.70
N PRO A 65 8.68 0.00 -13.68
CA PRO A 65 9.50 0.24 -12.51
C PRO A 65 8.58 0.37 -11.29
N MET A 66 8.94 -0.28 -10.19
CA MET A 66 8.22 -0.17 -8.93
C MET A 66 8.51 1.21 -8.34
N THR A 67 7.75 2.21 -8.81
CA THR A 67 7.78 3.57 -8.30
C THR A 67 6.82 3.71 -7.12
N ALA A 68 6.95 4.80 -6.36
CA ALA A 68 5.99 5.14 -5.32
C ALA A 68 4.54 5.18 -5.87
N ASP A 69 4.35 5.67 -7.10
CA ASP A 69 3.04 5.72 -7.76
C ASP A 69 2.45 4.32 -7.97
N VAL A 70 3.25 3.34 -8.40
CA VAL A 70 2.79 1.95 -8.59
C VAL A 70 2.42 1.31 -7.26
N LEU A 71 3.18 1.58 -6.19
CA LEU A 71 2.83 1.13 -4.83
C LEU A 71 1.51 1.74 -4.36
N PHE A 72 1.27 3.01 -4.66
CA PHE A 72 0.02 3.71 -4.33
C PHE A 72 -1.16 3.15 -5.11
N GLU A 73 -0.98 2.88 -6.41
CA GLU A 73 -1.99 2.19 -7.24
C GLU A 73 -2.35 0.82 -6.66
N MET A 74 -1.34 -0.02 -6.35
CA MET A 74 -1.57 -1.36 -5.78
C MET A 74 -2.30 -1.33 -4.43
N TYR A 75 -1.96 -0.39 -3.55
CA TYR A 75 -2.68 -0.22 -2.29
C TYR A 75 -4.13 0.24 -2.52
N ASN A 76 -4.34 1.16 -3.47
CA ASN A 76 -5.67 1.67 -3.79
C ASN A 76 -6.56 0.62 -4.47
N GLU A 77 -6.01 -0.32 -5.22
CA GLU A 77 -6.75 -1.43 -5.83
C GLU A 77 -7.24 -2.47 -4.81
N GLN A 78 -6.57 -2.58 -3.66
CA GLN A 78 -6.91 -3.54 -2.60
C GLN A 78 -7.91 -2.98 -1.58
N ARG A 79 -8.25 -1.69 -1.68
CA ARG A 79 -9.13 -1.01 -0.72
C ARG A 79 -10.58 -1.41 -0.86
N GLU A 80 -11.24 -1.51 0.28
CA GLU A 80 -12.70 -1.58 0.30
C GLU A 80 -13.33 -0.20 0.01
N PRO A 81 -14.53 -0.16 -0.57
CA PRO A 81 -15.25 1.10 -0.79
C PRO A 81 -15.41 1.88 0.53
N GLY A 82 -14.84 3.09 0.59
CA GLY A 82 -14.92 3.98 1.75
C GLY A 82 -13.64 4.11 2.58
N GLU A 83 -12.64 3.26 2.37
CA GLU A 83 -11.31 3.44 2.98
C GLU A 83 -10.57 4.63 2.35
N PRO A 84 -9.68 5.35 3.05
CA PRO A 84 -8.89 6.45 2.47
C PRO A 84 -7.75 5.95 1.56
N THR A 85 -7.38 6.71 0.50
CA THR A 85 -6.23 6.35 -0.36
C THR A 85 -4.92 6.41 0.41
N LEU A 86 -3.88 5.71 -0.07
CA LEU A 86 -2.55 5.81 0.56
C LEU A 86 -2.01 7.24 0.55
N GLU A 87 -2.22 7.97 -0.54
CA GLU A 87 -1.93 9.42 -0.62
C GLU A 87 -2.70 10.21 0.44
N THR A 88 -3.98 9.89 0.67
CA THR A 88 -4.79 10.54 1.71
C THR A 88 -4.21 10.25 3.10
N ILE A 89 -3.78 9.02 3.36
CA ILE A 89 -3.16 8.62 4.64
C ILE A 89 -1.83 9.35 4.84
N ILE A 90 -1.01 9.45 3.80
CA ILE A 90 0.27 10.16 3.84
C ILE A 90 0.03 11.66 4.06
N ASP A 91 -0.90 12.27 3.32
CA ASP A 91 -1.27 13.67 3.50
C ASP A 91 -1.82 13.95 4.91
N LEU A 92 -2.63 13.03 5.44
CA LEU A 92 -3.05 13.08 6.84
C LEU A 92 -1.82 13.03 7.77
N SER A 93 -0.89 12.10 7.59
CA SER A 93 0.30 12.00 8.44
C SER A 93 1.23 13.22 8.35
N MET A 94 1.25 13.94 7.23
CA MET A 94 2.18 15.05 6.98
C MET A 94 1.63 16.45 7.31
N GLN A 95 0.31 16.61 7.43
CA GLN A 95 -0.33 17.94 7.58
C GLN A 95 -1.22 18.08 8.83
N GLY A 96 -0.90 17.37 9.92
CA GLY A 96 -1.70 17.42 11.15
C GLY A 96 -3.01 16.63 11.06
N GLY A 97 -3.01 15.59 10.22
CA GLY A 97 -4.18 14.75 9.96
C GLY A 97 -4.59 13.85 11.11
N ASP A 98 -3.89 13.86 12.25
CA ASP A 98 -4.43 13.29 13.49
C ASP A 98 -5.71 14.02 13.90
N GLU A 99 -5.76 15.36 13.78
CA GLU A 99 -6.96 16.16 14.07
C GLU A 99 -8.05 15.92 13.03
N ALA A 100 -7.67 15.84 11.75
CA ALA A 100 -8.61 15.57 10.66
C ALA A 100 -9.18 14.16 10.74
N ALA A 101 -8.36 13.16 11.08
CA ALA A 101 -8.77 11.78 11.26
C ALA A 101 -9.64 11.62 12.51
N GLN A 102 -9.27 12.27 13.62
CA GLN A 102 -10.08 12.28 14.84
C GLN A 102 -11.46 12.90 14.58
N TRP A 103 -11.51 14.09 13.98
CA TRP A 103 -12.78 14.72 13.59
C TRP A 103 -13.60 13.85 12.64
N TRP A 104 -12.97 13.23 11.64
CA TRP A 104 -13.67 12.37 10.68
C TRP A 104 -14.27 11.12 11.33
N GLN A 105 -13.64 10.58 12.37
CA GLN A 105 -14.15 9.45 13.15
C GLN A 105 -15.28 9.86 14.11
N GLU A 106 -15.35 11.14 14.51
CA GLU A 106 -16.46 11.68 15.31
C GLU A 106 -17.76 11.84 14.49
N LEU A 107 -17.66 11.90 13.15
CA LEU A 107 -18.81 11.99 12.25
C LEU A 107 -19.53 10.64 12.08
N THR A 108 -20.85 10.68 12.06
CA THR A 108 -21.68 9.55 11.63
C THR A 108 -21.39 9.19 10.17
N GLU A 109 -21.68 7.94 9.81
CA GLU A 109 -21.52 7.47 8.42
C GLU A 109 -22.31 8.32 7.42
N GLN A 110 -23.52 8.78 7.82
CA GLN A 110 -24.35 9.65 7.01
C GLN A 110 -23.71 11.03 6.79
N GLU A 111 -23.09 11.61 7.81
CA GLU A 111 -22.39 12.90 7.70
C GLU A 111 -21.14 12.78 6.84
N ARG A 112 -20.37 11.70 6.98
CA ARG A 112 -19.22 11.40 6.11
C ARG A 112 -19.65 11.26 4.65
N TYR A 113 -20.75 10.55 4.39
CA TYR A 113 -21.32 10.41 3.05
C TYR A 113 -21.77 11.75 2.47
N GLN A 114 -22.39 12.62 3.27
CA GLN A 114 -22.77 13.96 2.83
C GLN A 114 -21.55 14.79 2.45
N TRP A 115 -20.47 14.77 3.24
CA TRP A 115 -19.23 15.47 2.90
C TRP A 115 -18.66 15.06 1.54
N LEU A 116 -18.67 13.76 1.22
CA LEU A 116 -18.12 13.23 -0.02
C LEU A 116 -19.03 13.45 -1.26
N THR A 117 -20.32 13.71 -1.06
CA THR A 117 -21.30 13.80 -2.16
C THR A 117 -21.82 15.21 -2.42
N THR A 118 -21.79 16.10 -1.41
CA THR A 118 -22.39 17.45 -1.50
C THR A 118 -21.36 18.56 -1.64
N HIS A 119 -20.10 18.31 -1.26
CA HIS A 119 -19.06 19.33 -1.31
C HIS A 119 -18.17 19.11 -2.53
N GLU A 120 -18.34 19.98 -3.54
CA GLU A 120 -17.50 19.96 -4.74
C GLU A 120 -16.01 20.09 -4.35
N GLY A 121 -15.19 19.22 -4.93
CA GLY A 121 -13.75 19.13 -4.67
C GLY A 121 -13.37 18.43 -3.37
N VAL A 122 -14.32 17.81 -2.64
CA VAL A 122 -14.06 17.02 -1.43
C VAL A 122 -14.21 15.54 -1.74
N THR A 123 -13.08 14.84 -1.80
CA THR A 123 -13.01 13.38 -1.96
C THR A 123 -12.30 12.69 -0.79
N THR A 124 -11.75 13.47 0.15
CA THR A 124 -10.99 12.93 1.29
C THR A 124 -11.36 13.58 2.63
N PRO A 125 -11.15 12.87 3.76
CA PRO A 125 -11.30 13.43 5.11
C PRO A 125 -10.50 14.70 5.34
N LEU A 126 -9.28 14.79 4.81
CA LEU A 126 -8.43 15.97 4.95
C LEU A 126 -9.00 17.18 4.21
N GLN A 127 -9.52 17.00 2.99
CA GLN A 127 -10.17 18.07 2.24
C GLN A 127 -11.45 18.54 2.94
N ALA A 128 -12.21 17.61 3.50
CA ALA A 128 -13.39 17.93 4.32
C ALA A 128 -13.00 18.73 5.57
N TRP A 129 -11.96 18.31 6.30
CA TRP A 129 -11.43 19.01 7.46
C TRP A 129 -10.89 20.40 7.13
N GLN A 130 -10.12 20.53 6.05
CA GLN A 130 -9.60 21.82 5.58
C GLN A 130 -10.73 22.79 5.20
N LYS A 131 -11.84 22.28 4.66
CA LYS A 131 -13.02 23.09 4.33
C LYS A 131 -13.81 23.47 5.59
N HIS A 132 -14.00 22.52 6.51
CA HIS A 132 -14.60 22.74 7.82
C HIS A 132 -13.84 23.78 8.65
N SER A 133 -12.53 23.61 8.81
CA SER A 133 -11.65 24.50 9.58
C SER A 133 -11.52 25.91 8.99
N LYS A 134 -11.67 26.07 7.66
CA LYS A 134 -11.72 27.38 7.00
C LYS A 134 -13.08 28.08 7.13
N GLY A 135 -14.17 27.33 7.30
CA GLY A 135 -15.53 27.86 7.49
C GLY A 135 -15.85 28.29 8.92
N ALA A 136 -14.99 27.94 9.89
CA ALA A 136 -15.16 28.26 11.31
C ALA A 136 -14.54 29.61 11.75
N ARG A 137 -14.31 30.54 10.81
CA ARG A 137 -13.84 31.91 11.07
C ARG A 137 -14.92 32.95 10.80
#